data_AF-A0A653CQC8-F1
#
_entry.id   AF-A0A653CQC8-F1
#
_cell.length_a   1.000
_cell.length_b   1.000
_cell.length_c   1.000
_cell.angle_alpha   90.00
_cell.angle_beta   90.00
_cell.angle_gamma   90.00
#
_symmetry.space_group_name_H-M   'P 1'
#
loop_
_entity.id
_entity.type
_entity.pdbx_description
1 polymer ?
#
loop_
_entity_poly.entity_id
_entity_poly.type
_entity_poly.pdbx_seq_one_letter_code
_entity_poly.pdbx_strand_id
1 'polypeptide(L)'
;MLGFILARDGDVDLLHNDINDSYSKIEKWAETKKFPQMYMQQFPHNEWWRDPVLDIIGDGHMSSLIVAIFLMFFGYILEMMVLENERQLKEYMKIMGLTTTLYWMSWFLQVFFHMFILLAIYVTLVTLPIIKGHAVFVLSSPSLILFFLMLWGAASITLTFIIAASIHSAVKASIVGVLIWLVPLVIFPIIFEKSTSEQLAASLWSTIALGIGVKTIWGFERVGEGANWQNLFTPASAEESTSLGIVLLILLF
;
A
#
# COMPACT_ATOMS: atom_id res chain seq x y z
N MET A 1 38.62 57.28 54.94
CA MET A 1 37.83 56.05 54.68
C MET A 1 36.32 56.31 54.66
N LEU A 2 35.78 57.23 55.48
CA LEU A 2 34.33 57.55 55.54
C LEU A 2 33.75 58.28 54.32
N GLY A 3 34.51 59.14 53.63
CA GLY A 3 34.01 59.88 52.46
C GLY A 3 33.77 59.03 51.19
N PHE A 4 34.41 57.86 51.09
CA PHE A 4 34.23 56.95 49.95
C PHE A 4 32.99 56.04 50.12
N ILE A 5 32.54 55.84 51.36
CA ILE A 5 31.35 55.02 51.68
C ILE A 5 30.08 55.83 51.44
N LEU A 6 30.05 57.11 51.82
CA LEU A 6 28.90 57.99 51.57
C LEU A 6 28.70 58.32 50.09
N ALA A 7 29.78 58.40 49.30
CA ALA A 7 29.68 58.56 47.85
C ALA A 7 29.14 57.30 47.16
N ARG A 8 29.43 56.11 47.72
CA ARG A 8 28.92 54.82 47.20
C ARG A 8 27.44 54.62 47.50
N ASP A 9 26.96 54.99 48.70
CA ASP A 9 25.53 54.91 49.03
C ASP A 9 24.69 55.87 48.17
N GLY A 10 25.18 57.10 47.93
CA GLY A 10 24.48 58.04 47.05
C GLY A 10 24.36 57.56 45.60
N ASP A 11 25.37 56.85 45.07
CA ASP A 11 25.34 56.29 43.71
C ASP A 11 24.38 55.08 43.60
N VAL A 12 24.28 54.27 44.68
CA VAL A 12 23.32 53.15 44.76
C VAL A 12 21.89 53.65 44.83
N ASP A 13 21.63 54.74 45.56
CA ASP A 13 20.31 55.36 45.66
C ASP A 13 19.88 56.01 44.33
N LEU A 14 20.83 56.60 43.58
CA LEU A 14 20.57 57.12 42.23
C LEU A 14 20.24 55.99 41.24
N LEU A 15 21.00 54.89 41.28
CA LEU A 15 20.69 53.70 40.47
C LEU A 15 19.31 53.11 40.82
N HIS A 16 18.94 53.10 42.10
CA HIS A 16 17.63 52.60 42.53
C HIS A 16 16.49 53.48 42.02
N ASN A 17 16.69 54.79 41.98
CA ASN A 17 15.71 55.73 41.41
C ASN A 17 15.61 55.62 39.88
N ASP A 18 16.72 55.46 39.16
CA ASP A 18 16.73 55.28 37.71
C ASP A 18 16.07 53.96 37.29
N ILE A 19 16.28 52.91 38.10
CA ILE A 19 15.62 51.61 37.94
C ILE A 19 14.11 51.76 38.14
N ASN A 20 13.66 52.44 39.20
CA ASN A 20 12.23 52.67 39.46
C ASN A 20 11.57 53.55 38.39
N ASP A 21 12.24 54.57 37.89
CA ASP A 21 11.74 55.39 36.78
C ASP A 21 11.62 54.55 35.49
N SER A 22 12.60 53.67 35.23
CA SER A 22 12.56 52.73 34.11
C SER A 22 11.41 51.73 34.22
N TYR A 23 11.14 51.18 35.41
CA TYR A 23 9.99 50.31 35.64
C TYR A 23 8.67 51.03 35.40
N SER A 24 8.53 52.27 35.89
CA SER A 24 7.32 53.08 35.68
C SER A 24 7.06 53.39 34.19
N LYS A 25 8.12 53.57 33.40
CA LYS A 25 8.02 53.76 31.95
C LYS A 25 7.58 52.49 31.24
N ILE A 26 8.04 51.32 31.69
CA ILE A 26 7.66 50.02 31.13
C ILE A 26 6.19 49.71 31.47
N GLU A 27 5.74 49.98 32.70
CA GLU A 27 4.34 49.83 33.09
C GLU A 27 3.43 50.74 32.26
N LYS A 28 3.77 52.03 32.14
CA LYS A 28 3.04 52.95 31.26
C LYS A 28 3.04 52.50 29.81
N TRP A 29 4.16 51.97 29.29
CA TRP A 29 4.23 51.42 27.94
C TRP A 29 3.33 50.19 27.77
N ALA A 30 3.29 49.30 28.76
CA ALA A 30 2.46 48.09 28.75
C ALA A 30 0.95 48.44 28.82
N GLU A 31 0.56 49.41 29.63
CA GLU A 31 -0.83 49.88 29.73
C GLU A 31 -1.30 50.61 28.46
N THR A 32 -0.40 51.35 27.80
CA THR A 32 -0.73 52.10 26.58
C THR A 32 -0.92 51.17 25.37
N LYS A 33 -0.29 49.98 25.39
CA LYS A 33 -0.32 49.04 24.28
C LYS A 33 -1.51 48.08 24.43
N LYS A 34 -2.66 48.48 23.91
CA LYS A 34 -3.76 47.53 23.65
C LYS A 34 -3.28 46.52 22.60
N PHE A 35 -3.00 45.29 23.04
CA PHE A 35 -2.76 44.20 22.09
C PHE A 35 -4.02 44.04 21.22
N PRO A 36 -3.88 43.91 19.88
CA PRO A 36 -5.03 43.67 19.03
C PRO A 36 -5.71 42.38 19.49
N GLN A 37 -7.04 42.36 19.52
CA GLN A 37 -7.79 41.16 19.87
C GLN A 37 -7.45 40.08 18.85
N MET A 38 -6.69 39.06 19.29
CA MET A 38 -6.35 37.90 18.47
C MET A 38 -7.52 36.93 18.51
N TYR A 39 -8.24 36.81 17.40
CA TYR A 39 -9.24 35.76 17.25
C TYR A 39 -8.55 34.48 16.82
N MET A 40 -8.56 33.47 17.69
CA MET A 40 -8.22 32.11 17.29
C MET A 40 -9.41 31.53 16.54
N GLN A 41 -9.32 31.53 15.21
CA GLN A 41 -10.25 30.82 14.35
C GLN A 41 -9.59 29.52 13.90
N GLN A 42 -10.23 28.38 14.15
CA GLN A 42 -9.82 27.14 13.52
C GLN A 42 -10.01 27.26 12.01
N PHE A 43 -9.03 26.80 11.23
CA PHE A 43 -9.19 26.76 9.78
C PHE A 43 -10.45 25.94 9.43
N PRO A 44 -11.28 26.41 8.49
CA PRO A 44 -12.41 25.63 8.02
C PRO A 44 -11.88 24.31 7.46
N HIS A 45 -12.33 23.20 8.05
CA HIS A 45 -12.04 21.86 7.58
C HIS A 45 -13.24 21.37 6.77
N ASN A 46 -12.99 20.48 5.82
CA ASN A 46 -14.03 19.77 5.09
C ASN A 46 -14.77 18.81 6.04
N GLU A 47 -16.01 18.44 5.68
CA GLU A 47 -16.74 17.40 6.40
C GLU A 47 -16.02 16.05 6.22
N TRP A 48 -15.61 15.43 7.33
CA TRP A 48 -14.91 14.15 7.34
C TRP A 48 -15.92 13.02 7.21
N TRP A 49 -16.06 12.45 6.01
CA TRP A 49 -16.76 11.18 5.81
C TRP A 49 -15.85 10.04 6.30
N ARG A 50 -15.97 9.67 7.58
CA ARG A 50 -15.30 8.48 8.12
C ARG A 50 -16.26 7.31 8.14
N ASP A 51 -16.03 6.38 7.23
CA ASP A 51 -16.60 5.04 7.30
C ASP A 51 -15.57 4.13 7.97
N PRO A 52 -15.78 3.72 9.24
CA PRO A 52 -14.80 2.93 10.00
C PRO A 52 -14.46 1.60 9.31
N VAL A 53 -15.41 1.06 8.56
CA VAL A 53 -15.25 -0.15 7.75
C VAL A 53 -14.32 0.09 6.57
N LEU A 54 -14.44 1.24 5.90
CA LEU A 54 -13.56 1.63 4.79
C LEU A 54 -12.13 1.87 5.31
N ASP A 55 -11.96 2.57 6.43
CA ASP A 55 -10.62 2.83 6.97
C ASP A 55 -9.89 1.52 7.37
N ILE A 56 -10.55 0.60 8.10
CA ILE A 56 -9.93 -0.68 8.53
C ILE A 56 -9.59 -1.58 7.35
N ILE A 57 -10.48 -1.64 6.35
CA ILE A 57 -10.27 -2.47 5.17
C ILE A 57 -9.18 -1.86 4.27
N GLY A 58 -9.09 -0.53 4.25
CA GLY A 58 -8.26 0.28 3.37
C GLY A 58 -6.77 0.35 3.65
N ASP A 59 -6.37 0.32 4.91
CA ASP A 59 -4.98 0.57 5.35
C ASP A 59 -3.96 -0.54 4.99
N GLY A 60 -4.33 -1.44 4.08
CA GLY A 60 -3.48 -2.54 3.58
C GLY A 60 -4.07 -3.93 3.82
N HIS A 61 -5.23 -4.02 4.50
CA HIS A 61 -5.89 -5.29 4.75
C HIS A 61 -6.62 -5.85 3.51
N MET A 62 -7.11 -4.98 2.61
CA MET A 62 -7.69 -5.36 1.31
C MET A 62 -6.80 -6.30 0.50
N SER A 63 -5.53 -5.96 0.34
CA SER A 63 -4.60 -6.76 -0.45
C SER A 63 -4.36 -8.12 0.20
N SER A 64 -4.27 -8.17 1.53
CA SER A 64 -4.13 -9.43 2.27
C SER A 64 -5.34 -10.36 2.09
N LEU A 65 -6.56 -9.80 2.01
CA LEU A 65 -7.78 -10.58 1.76
C LEU A 65 -7.79 -11.18 0.35
N ILE A 66 -7.38 -10.41 -0.65
CA ILE A 66 -7.25 -10.92 -2.03
C ILE A 66 -6.31 -12.11 -2.06
N VAL A 67 -5.09 -11.94 -1.52
CA VAL A 67 -4.11 -13.04 -1.53
C VAL A 67 -4.61 -14.23 -0.72
N ALA A 68 -5.27 -14.02 0.41
CA ALA A 68 -5.82 -15.11 1.22
C ALA A 68 -6.88 -15.93 0.46
N ILE A 69 -7.75 -15.28 -0.31
CA ILE A 69 -8.76 -15.96 -1.15
C ILE A 69 -8.06 -16.83 -2.22
N PHE A 70 -7.03 -16.29 -2.87
CA PHE A 70 -6.32 -16.98 -3.94
C PHE A 70 -5.19 -17.91 -3.46
N LEU A 71 -4.87 -17.92 -2.17
CA LEU A 71 -3.80 -18.71 -1.58
C LEU A 71 -3.95 -20.20 -1.88
N MET A 72 -5.17 -20.72 -1.67
CA MET A 72 -5.48 -22.12 -1.96
C MET A 72 -5.37 -22.45 -3.44
N PHE A 73 -5.73 -21.51 -4.33
CA PHE A 73 -5.62 -21.70 -5.77
C PHE A 73 -4.15 -21.86 -6.20
N PHE A 74 -3.27 -20.94 -5.80
CA PHE A 74 -1.85 -21.04 -6.15
C PHE A 74 -1.16 -22.23 -5.49
N GLY A 75 -1.47 -22.52 -4.22
CA GLY A 75 -0.97 -23.70 -3.53
C GLY A 75 -1.37 -25.00 -4.24
N TYR A 76 -2.64 -25.11 -4.66
CA TYR A 76 -3.13 -26.28 -5.39
C TYR A 76 -2.46 -26.44 -6.76
N ILE A 77 -2.33 -25.36 -7.55
CA ILE A 77 -1.65 -25.41 -8.85
C ILE A 77 -0.19 -25.83 -8.68
N LEU A 78 0.52 -25.27 -7.69
CA LEU A 78 1.91 -25.66 -7.41
C LEU A 78 2.03 -27.15 -7.05
N GLU A 79 1.16 -27.65 -6.16
CA GLU A 79 1.15 -29.06 -5.76
C GLU A 79 0.89 -29.98 -6.97
N MET A 80 -0.07 -29.64 -7.82
CA MET A 80 -0.40 -30.43 -9.02
C MET A 80 0.74 -30.45 -10.03
N MET A 81 1.40 -29.31 -10.27
CA MET A 81 2.56 -29.24 -11.17
C MET A 81 3.73 -30.08 -10.65
N VAL A 82 4.02 -30.03 -9.34
CA VAL A 82 5.10 -30.81 -8.74
C VAL A 82 4.74 -32.30 -8.69
N LEU A 83 3.49 -32.65 -8.42
CA LEU A 83 3.00 -34.03 -8.47
C LEU A 83 3.17 -34.63 -9.87
N GLU A 84 2.92 -33.84 -10.91
CA GLU A 84 3.10 -34.29 -12.28
C GLU A 84 4.58 -34.48 -12.64
N ASN A 85 5.44 -33.59 -12.15
CA ASN A 85 6.89 -33.74 -12.27
C ASN A 85 7.40 -34.98 -11.51
N GLU A 86 6.90 -35.24 -10.30
CA GLU A 86 7.27 -36.39 -9.47
C GLU A 86 6.89 -37.72 -10.12
N ARG A 87 5.73 -37.77 -10.79
CA ARG A 87 5.27 -38.95 -11.55
C ARG A 87 5.91 -39.09 -12.94
N GLN A 88 6.79 -38.16 -13.32
CA GLN A 88 7.45 -38.13 -14.63
C GLN A 88 6.47 -38.20 -15.81
N LEU A 89 5.25 -37.68 -15.62
CA LEU A 89 4.17 -37.74 -16.62
C LEU A 89 4.57 -37.00 -17.91
N LYS A 90 5.39 -35.94 -17.78
CA LYS A 90 6.01 -35.25 -18.91
C LYS A 90 6.91 -36.15 -19.76
N GLU A 91 7.71 -37.02 -19.14
CA GLU A 91 8.58 -37.96 -19.86
C GLU A 91 7.76 -39.03 -20.57
N TYR A 92 6.71 -39.52 -19.90
CA TYR A 92 5.74 -40.45 -20.49
C TYR A 92 5.05 -39.86 -21.74
N MET A 93 4.60 -38.59 -21.68
CA MET A 93 4.00 -37.91 -22.82
C MET A 93 4.99 -37.70 -23.97
N LYS A 94 6.28 -37.49 -23.65
CA LYS A 94 7.34 -37.39 -24.66
C LYS A 94 7.55 -38.71 -25.41
N ILE A 95 7.42 -39.85 -24.71
CA ILE A 95 7.48 -41.18 -25.33
C ILE A 95 6.29 -41.41 -26.28
N MET A 96 5.12 -40.84 -25.98
CA MET A 96 3.95 -40.84 -26.88
C MET A 96 4.07 -39.89 -28.09
N GLY A 97 5.17 -39.16 -28.23
CA GLY A 97 5.42 -38.27 -29.37
C GLY A 97 4.88 -36.85 -29.20
N LEU A 98 4.46 -36.45 -28.00
CA LEU A 98 4.03 -35.07 -27.75
C LEU A 98 5.23 -34.14 -27.56
N THR A 99 5.15 -32.92 -28.10
CA THR A 99 6.21 -31.92 -27.94
C THR A 99 6.14 -31.29 -26.54
N THR A 100 7.32 -31.05 -25.95
CA THR A 100 7.43 -30.44 -24.62
C THR A 100 6.88 -29.02 -24.56
N THR A 101 6.92 -28.29 -25.67
CA THR A 101 6.36 -26.94 -25.76
C THR A 101 4.84 -26.94 -25.61
N LEU A 102 4.14 -27.89 -26.24
CA LEU A 102 2.68 -27.99 -26.13
C LEU A 102 2.24 -28.31 -24.70
N TYR A 103 2.99 -29.14 -23.99
CA TYR A 103 2.72 -29.45 -22.59
C TYR A 103 2.76 -28.19 -21.70
N TRP A 104 3.82 -27.39 -21.80
CA TRP A 104 3.93 -26.16 -21.02
C TRP A 104 2.89 -25.10 -21.41
N MET A 105 2.61 -24.97 -22.71
CA MET A 105 1.57 -24.07 -23.20
C MET A 105 0.18 -24.49 -22.71
N SER A 106 -0.11 -25.79 -22.66
CA SER A 106 -1.37 -26.32 -22.14
C SER A 106 -1.54 -25.97 -20.66
N TRP A 107 -0.51 -26.19 -19.84
CA TRP A 107 -0.53 -25.82 -18.43
C TRP A 107 -0.73 -24.32 -18.23
N PHE A 108 0.03 -23.50 -18.95
CA PHE A 108 -0.08 -22.05 -18.84
C PHE A 108 -1.49 -21.57 -19.22
N LEU A 109 -2.01 -22.01 -20.38
CA LEU A 109 -3.34 -21.62 -20.84
C LEU A 109 -4.44 -22.11 -19.88
N GLN A 110 -4.39 -23.37 -19.45
CA GLN A 110 -5.37 -23.91 -18.52
C GLN A 110 -5.41 -23.10 -17.22
N VAL A 111 -4.26 -22.84 -16.61
CA VAL A 111 -4.18 -22.08 -15.36
C VAL A 111 -4.62 -20.63 -15.59
N PHE A 112 -4.20 -20.01 -16.68
CA PHE A 112 -4.57 -18.64 -17.03
C PHE A 112 -6.08 -18.47 -17.24
N PHE A 113 -6.74 -19.38 -17.96
CA PHE A 113 -8.19 -19.34 -18.16
C PHE A 113 -8.95 -19.54 -16.84
N HIS A 114 -8.54 -20.50 -16.01
CA HIS A 114 -9.15 -20.68 -14.69
C HIS A 114 -8.99 -19.42 -13.83
N MET A 115 -7.79 -18.83 -13.84
CA MET A 115 -7.49 -17.62 -13.08
C MET A 115 -8.31 -16.42 -13.56
N PHE A 116 -8.45 -16.24 -14.87
CA PHE A 116 -9.30 -15.20 -15.47
C PHE A 116 -10.76 -15.30 -15.02
N ILE A 117 -11.33 -16.51 -15.03
CA ILE A 117 -12.71 -16.74 -14.59
C ILE A 117 -12.88 -16.38 -13.12
N LEU A 118 -11.96 -16.82 -12.25
CA LEU A 118 -12.00 -16.52 -10.82
C LEU A 118 -11.87 -15.01 -10.55
N LEU A 119 -10.99 -14.31 -11.27
CA LEU A 119 -10.85 -12.86 -11.16
C LEU A 119 -12.10 -12.12 -11.64
N ALA A 120 -12.69 -12.54 -12.75
CA ALA A 120 -13.92 -11.91 -13.26
C ALA A 120 -15.06 -12.03 -12.23
N ILE A 121 -15.19 -13.20 -11.60
CA ILE A 121 -16.16 -13.42 -10.51
C ILE A 121 -15.82 -12.55 -9.30
N TYR A 122 -14.54 -12.45 -8.92
CA TYR A 122 -14.12 -11.60 -7.81
C TYR A 122 -14.43 -10.12 -8.08
N VAL A 123 -14.07 -9.57 -9.23
CA VAL A 123 -14.31 -8.16 -9.56
C VAL A 123 -15.79 -7.84 -9.63
N THR A 124 -16.60 -8.75 -10.20
CA THR A 124 -18.06 -8.57 -10.23
C THR A 124 -18.65 -8.59 -8.83
N LEU A 125 -18.18 -9.46 -7.93
CA LEU A 125 -18.62 -9.51 -6.54
C LEU A 125 -18.30 -8.23 -5.76
N VAL A 126 -17.13 -7.64 -6.01
CA VAL A 126 -16.62 -6.48 -5.25
C VAL A 126 -17.17 -5.16 -5.79
N THR A 127 -17.43 -5.07 -7.10
CA THR A 127 -17.90 -3.83 -7.74
C THR A 127 -19.43 -3.76 -7.84
N LEU A 128 -20.13 -4.89 -7.99
CA LEU A 128 -21.59 -4.86 -8.06
C LEU A 128 -22.18 -4.80 -6.64
N PRO A 129 -23.16 -3.91 -6.39
CA PRO A 129 -23.85 -3.82 -5.11
C PRO A 129 -24.84 -4.99 -4.95
N ILE A 130 -24.32 -6.18 -4.66
CA ILE A 130 -25.12 -7.41 -4.54
C ILE A 130 -25.87 -7.45 -3.20
N ILE A 131 -25.33 -6.81 -2.15
CA ILE A 131 -25.89 -6.83 -0.80
C ILE A 131 -26.08 -5.38 -0.32
N LYS A 132 -27.35 -4.96 -0.16
CA LYS A 132 -27.77 -3.70 0.50
C LYS A 132 -27.27 -2.39 -0.13
N GLY A 133 -26.92 -2.37 -1.42
CA GLY A 133 -26.59 -1.11 -2.12
C GLY A 133 -25.19 -0.55 -1.84
N HIS A 134 -24.33 -1.27 -1.12
CA HIS A 134 -22.96 -0.86 -0.84
C HIS A 134 -22.00 -1.72 -1.66
N ALA A 135 -21.33 -1.13 -2.64
CA ALA A 135 -20.21 -1.75 -3.34
C ALA A 135 -18.91 -1.43 -2.59
N VAL A 136 -17.94 -2.33 -2.67
CA VAL A 136 -16.65 -2.15 -1.99
C VAL A 136 -15.78 -1.13 -2.74
N PHE A 137 -15.89 -1.11 -4.07
CA PHE A 137 -15.40 -0.03 -4.93
C PHE A 137 -16.61 0.59 -5.63
N VAL A 138 -16.95 1.83 -5.30
CA VAL A 138 -18.12 2.54 -5.81
C VAL A 138 -17.73 3.45 -6.97
N LEU A 139 -16.55 4.09 -6.89
CA LEU A 139 -16.09 5.11 -7.82
C LEU A 139 -15.09 4.55 -8.84
N SER A 140 -14.31 3.54 -8.45
CA SER A 140 -13.28 2.95 -9.30
C SER A 140 -13.85 2.15 -10.48
N SER A 141 -13.20 2.28 -11.64
CA SER A 141 -13.63 1.61 -12.87
C SER A 141 -13.35 0.08 -12.83
N PRO A 142 -14.39 -0.79 -12.96
CA PRO A 142 -14.20 -2.25 -12.85
C PRO A 142 -13.27 -2.83 -13.93
N SER A 143 -13.20 -2.21 -15.11
CA SER A 143 -12.31 -2.65 -16.19
C SER A 143 -10.84 -2.48 -15.83
N LEU A 144 -10.48 -1.39 -15.14
CA LEU A 144 -9.11 -1.14 -14.69
C LEU A 144 -8.71 -2.12 -13.59
N ILE A 145 -9.59 -2.34 -12.60
CA ILE A 145 -9.34 -3.31 -11.52
C ILE A 145 -9.14 -4.71 -12.08
N LEU A 146 -9.98 -5.13 -13.03
CA LEU A 146 -9.85 -6.42 -13.70
C LEU A 146 -8.54 -6.54 -14.47
N PHE A 147 -8.16 -5.50 -15.21
CA PHE A 147 -6.89 -5.49 -15.95
C PHE A 147 -5.68 -5.58 -15.02
N PHE A 148 -5.68 -4.81 -13.92
CA PHE A 148 -4.63 -4.87 -12.91
C PHE A 148 -4.50 -6.25 -12.27
N LEU A 149 -5.62 -6.84 -11.84
CA LEU A 149 -5.62 -8.18 -11.24
C LEU A 149 -5.20 -9.26 -12.24
N MET A 150 -5.55 -9.11 -13.52
CA MET A 150 -5.15 -10.04 -14.59
C MET A 150 -3.64 -10.06 -14.79
N LEU A 151 -2.98 -8.89 -14.78
CA LEU A 151 -1.52 -8.80 -14.85
C LEU A 151 -0.85 -9.41 -13.61
N TRP A 152 -1.36 -9.10 -12.42
CA TRP A 152 -0.91 -9.74 -11.19
C TRP A 152 -1.04 -11.27 -11.25
N GLY A 153 -2.14 -11.76 -11.81
CA GLY A 153 -2.39 -13.18 -12.04
C GLY A 153 -1.36 -13.83 -12.95
N ALA A 154 -1.11 -13.21 -14.11
CA ALA A 154 -0.11 -13.69 -15.04
C ALA A 154 1.29 -13.76 -14.41
N ALA A 155 1.70 -12.72 -13.69
CA ALA A 155 2.97 -12.67 -12.96
C ALA A 155 3.05 -13.74 -11.84
N SER A 156 1.94 -14.00 -11.15
CA SER A 156 1.89 -15.04 -10.10
C SER A 156 1.95 -16.45 -10.69
N ILE A 157 1.38 -16.66 -11.88
CA ILE A 157 1.50 -17.93 -12.61
C ILE A 157 2.97 -18.16 -13.01
N THR A 158 3.64 -17.19 -13.63
CA THR A 158 5.05 -17.36 -14.02
C THR A 158 5.96 -17.62 -12.81
N LEU A 159 5.72 -16.93 -11.69
CA LEU A 159 6.41 -17.18 -10.42
C LEU A 159 6.16 -18.61 -9.91
N THR A 160 4.93 -19.11 -9.99
CA THR A 160 4.58 -20.51 -9.64
C THR A 160 5.37 -21.51 -10.49
N PHE A 161 5.51 -21.27 -11.79
CA PHE A 161 6.28 -22.15 -12.69
C PHE A 161 7.77 -22.19 -12.31
N ILE A 162 8.36 -21.05 -11.94
CA ILE A 162 9.76 -20.97 -11.49
C ILE A 162 9.95 -21.79 -10.21
N ILE A 163 9.03 -21.67 -9.26
CA ILE A 163 9.07 -22.42 -8.00
C ILE A 163 8.86 -23.91 -8.25
N ALA A 164 7.89 -24.28 -9.08
CA ALA A 164 7.60 -25.67 -9.44
C ALA A 164 8.82 -26.38 -10.05
N ALA A 165 9.68 -25.65 -10.78
CA ALA A 165 10.92 -26.19 -11.32
C ALA A 165 11.99 -26.51 -10.25
N SER A 166 11.91 -25.87 -9.08
CA SER A 166 12.90 -26.00 -8.00
C SER A 166 12.53 -27.09 -6.97
N ILE A 167 11.28 -27.56 -6.97
CA ILE A 167 10.76 -28.52 -5.99
C ILE A 167 10.49 -29.87 -6.67
N HIS A 168 10.98 -30.95 -6.07
CA HIS A 168 10.89 -32.30 -6.64
C HIS A 168 9.87 -33.22 -5.95
N SER A 169 9.21 -32.77 -4.88
CA SER A 169 8.25 -33.59 -4.12
C SER A 169 6.98 -32.80 -3.82
N ALA A 170 5.82 -33.39 -4.12
CA ALA A 170 4.52 -32.74 -3.99
C ALA A 170 4.20 -32.35 -2.54
N VAL A 171 4.55 -33.21 -1.57
CA VAL A 171 4.33 -32.92 -0.13
C VAL A 171 5.13 -31.68 0.31
N LYS A 172 6.36 -31.53 -0.17
CA LYS A 172 7.17 -30.34 0.10
C LYS A 172 6.57 -29.10 -0.58
N ALA A 173 6.09 -29.26 -1.82
CA ALA A 173 5.49 -28.18 -2.59
C ALA A 173 4.23 -27.62 -1.91
N SER A 174 3.40 -28.47 -1.31
CA SER A 174 2.19 -28.03 -0.59
C SER A 174 2.53 -27.11 0.58
N ILE A 175 3.52 -27.49 1.41
CA ILE A 175 3.97 -26.69 2.55
C ILE A 175 4.69 -25.41 2.09
N VAL A 176 5.66 -25.55 1.19
CA VAL A 176 6.49 -24.44 0.70
C VAL A 176 5.65 -23.44 -0.10
N GLY A 177 4.68 -23.92 -0.87
CA GLY A 177 3.76 -23.08 -1.62
C GLY A 177 3.05 -22.10 -0.70
N VAL A 178 2.36 -22.60 0.32
CA VAL A 178 1.66 -21.73 1.28
C VAL A 178 2.59 -20.67 1.88
N LEU A 179 3.82 -21.05 2.25
CA LEU A 179 4.79 -20.10 2.81
C LEU A 179 5.21 -19.01 1.80
N ILE A 180 5.44 -19.38 0.54
CA ILE A 180 5.86 -18.45 -0.53
C ILE A 180 4.83 -17.34 -0.75
N TRP A 181 3.53 -17.64 -0.66
CA TRP A 181 2.47 -16.64 -0.82
C TRP A 181 2.13 -15.92 0.49
N LEU A 182 2.41 -16.51 1.66
CA LEU A 182 2.18 -15.88 2.97
C LEU A 182 3.30 -14.91 3.39
N VAL A 183 4.57 -15.25 3.19
CA VAL A 183 5.70 -14.41 3.62
C VAL A 183 5.61 -12.97 3.09
N PRO A 184 5.35 -12.73 1.80
CA PRO A 184 5.29 -11.37 1.26
C PRO A 184 4.13 -10.54 1.83
N LEU A 185 3.05 -11.18 2.32
CA LEU A 185 1.96 -10.47 2.99
C LEU A 185 2.40 -9.80 4.29
N VAL A 186 3.28 -10.47 5.04
CA VAL A 186 3.80 -9.94 6.30
C VAL A 186 4.83 -8.83 6.05
N ILE A 187 5.59 -8.93 4.96
CA ILE A 187 6.65 -7.97 4.64
C ILE A 187 6.07 -6.70 3.98
N PHE A 188 4.96 -6.81 3.23
CA PHE A 188 4.31 -5.69 2.54
C PHE A 188 4.18 -4.38 3.36
N PRO A 189 3.59 -4.37 4.57
CA PRO A 189 3.42 -3.13 5.34
C PRO A 189 4.77 -2.47 5.69
N ILE A 190 5.82 -3.27 5.92
CA ILE A 190 7.16 -2.77 6.23
C ILE A 190 7.79 -2.10 5.01
N ILE A 191 7.59 -2.67 3.82
CA ILE A 191 8.13 -2.14 2.56
C ILE A 191 7.43 -0.85 2.16
N PHE A 192 6.13 -0.74 2.42
CA PHE A 192 5.37 0.44 2.02
C PHE A 192 5.88 1.74 2.69
N GLU A 193 6.43 1.66 3.90
CA GLU A 193 7.02 2.81 4.60
C GLU A 193 8.42 3.19 4.07
N LYS A 194 8.99 2.40 3.16
CA LYS A 194 10.34 2.63 2.61
C LYS A 194 10.34 3.54 1.40
N SER A 195 11.55 3.85 0.94
CA SER A 195 11.79 4.64 -0.28
C SER A 195 11.12 4.02 -1.52
N THR A 196 10.78 4.85 -2.51
CA THR A 196 10.18 4.40 -3.78
C THR A 196 11.03 3.32 -4.44
N SER A 197 12.36 3.45 -4.44
CA SER A 197 13.27 2.46 -5.02
C SER A 197 13.19 1.09 -4.34
N GLU A 198 13.03 1.06 -3.02
CA GLU A 198 12.89 -0.20 -2.27
C GLU A 198 11.52 -0.84 -2.54
N GLN A 199 10.46 -0.04 -2.64
CA GLN A 199 9.15 -0.51 -3.02
C GLN A 199 9.15 -1.13 -4.43
N LEU A 200 9.81 -0.47 -5.39
CA LEU A 200 9.96 -0.96 -6.76
C LEU A 200 10.74 -2.28 -6.79
N ALA A 201 11.86 -2.37 -6.08
CA ALA A 201 12.65 -3.59 -6.00
C ALA A 201 11.86 -4.75 -5.37
N ALA A 202 11.11 -4.48 -4.31
CA ALA A 202 10.31 -5.51 -3.66
C ALA A 202 9.07 -5.91 -4.47
N SER A 203 8.54 -5.03 -5.31
CA SER A 203 7.41 -5.31 -6.20
C SER A 203 7.71 -6.32 -7.31
N LEU A 204 8.99 -6.70 -7.51
CA LEU A 204 9.34 -7.89 -8.32
C LEU A 204 8.66 -9.16 -7.79
N TRP A 205 8.35 -9.21 -6.50
CA TRP A 205 7.49 -10.26 -5.98
C TRP A 205 6.02 -9.89 -6.21
N SER A 206 5.30 -10.69 -7.01
CA SER A 206 3.95 -10.36 -7.48
C SER A 206 2.97 -10.03 -6.34
N THR A 207 3.07 -10.71 -5.20
CA THR A 207 2.25 -10.46 -4.00
C THR A 207 2.48 -9.06 -3.40
N ILE A 208 3.71 -8.54 -3.44
CA ILE A 208 4.04 -7.21 -2.92
C ILE A 208 3.54 -6.13 -3.89
N ALA A 209 3.70 -6.35 -5.20
CA ALA A 209 3.14 -5.48 -6.23
C ALA A 209 1.61 -5.37 -6.11
N LEU A 210 0.92 -6.49 -5.85
CA LEU A 210 -0.52 -6.46 -5.56
C LEU A 210 -0.83 -5.59 -4.35
N GLY A 211 -0.07 -5.75 -3.26
CA GLY A 211 -0.19 -4.94 -2.05
C GLY A 211 -0.15 -3.45 -2.33
N ILE A 212 0.89 -3.01 -3.04
CA ILE A 212 1.09 -1.60 -3.39
C ILE A 212 -0.04 -1.12 -4.31
N GLY A 213 -0.35 -1.85 -5.38
CA GLY A 213 -1.37 -1.44 -6.35
C GLY A 213 -2.78 -1.34 -5.76
N VAL A 214 -3.19 -2.32 -4.93
CA VAL A 214 -4.50 -2.29 -4.25
C VAL A 214 -4.57 -1.12 -3.27
N LYS A 215 -3.49 -0.82 -2.54
CA LYS A 215 -3.44 0.33 -1.64
C LYS A 215 -3.54 1.65 -2.40
N THR A 216 -2.90 1.77 -3.55
CA THR A 216 -3.03 2.96 -4.41
C THR A 216 -4.46 3.11 -4.97
N ILE A 217 -5.10 2.01 -5.40
CA ILE A 217 -6.53 2.03 -5.81
C ILE A 217 -7.39 2.51 -4.64
N TRP A 218 -7.10 2.02 -3.44
CA TRP A 218 -7.81 2.43 -2.23
C TRP A 218 -7.62 3.92 -1.93
N GLY A 219 -6.40 4.45 -2.09
CA GLY A 219 -6.12 5.87 -1.94
C GLY A 219 -7.01 6.73 -2.84
N PHE A 220 -7.18 6.33 -4.11
CA PHE A 220 -8.08 7.04 -5.03
C PHE A 220 -9.55 6.98 -4.64
N GLU A 221 -10.00 5.84 -4.10
CA GLU A 221 -11.36 5.70 -3.58
C GLU A 221 -11.58 6.60 -2.35
N ARG A 222 -10.57 6.71 -1.47
CA ARG A 222 -10.60 7.56 -0.27
C ARG A 222 -10.67 9.05 -0.59
N VAL A 223 -9.99 9.49 -1.64
CA VAL A 223 -10.03 10.89 -2.12
C VAL A 223 -11.36 11.20 -2.83
N GLY A 224 -12.10 10.18 -3.27
CA GLY A 224 -13.39 10.33 -3.93
C GLY A 224 -13.31 10.45 -5.46
N GLU A 225 -12.13 10.32 -6.06
CA GLU A 225 -11.97 10.32 -7.52
C GLU A 225 -12.17 8.93 -8.14
N GLY A 226 -11.82 7.88 -7.40
CA GLY A 226 -11.79 6.50 -7.89
C GLY A 226 -10.68 6.22 -8.91
N ALA A 227 -10.28 4.95 -9.03
CA ALA A 227 -9.25 4.55 -9.98
C ALA A 227 -9.80 4.51 -11.42
N ASN A 228 -9.29 5.40 -12.26
CA ASN A 228 -9.67 5.55 -13.67
C ASN A 228 -8.44 5.46 -14.59
N TRP A 229 -8.66 5.07 -15.85
CA TRP A 229 -7.60 4.95 -16.87
C TRP A 229 -6.84 6.25 -17.12
N GLN A 230 -7.48 7.41 -16.89
CA GLN A 230 -6.86 8.72 -17.04
C GLN A 230 -5.90 9.06 -15.90
N ASN A 231 -6.15 8.53 -14.70
CA ASN A 231 -5.41 8.83 -13.47
C ASN A 231 -4.39 7.72 -13.14
N LEU A 232 -3.98 6.94 -14.14
CA LEU A 232 -3.09 5.78 -13.94
C LEU A 232 -1.70 6.19 -13.44
N PHE A 233 -1.17 7.30 -13.95
CA PHE A 233 0.19 7.77 -13.66
C PHE A 233 0.24 8.88 -12.61
N THR A 234 -0.92 9.34 -12.14
CA THR A 234 -1.00 10.28 -11.02
C THR A 234 -0.82 9.52 -9.70
N PRO A 235 -0.14 10.09 -8.70
CA PRO A 235 -0.13 9.53 -7.35
C PRO A 235 -1.49 9.73 -6.68
N ALA A 236 -1.90 8.79 -5.83
CA ALA A 236 -3.20 8.85 -5.13
C ALA A 236 -3.23 9.88 -3.99
N SER A 237 -2.07 10.19 -3.39
CA SER A 237 -1.90 11.22 -2.38
C SER A 237 -0.54 11.91 -2.56
N ALA A 238 -0.41 13.16 -2.13
CA ALA A 238 0.86 13.90 -2.17
C ALA A 238 1.97 13.24 -1.33
N GLU A 239 1.59 12.39 -0.37
CA GLU A 239 2.52 11.61 0.45
C GLU A 239 2.96 10.29 -0.20
N GLU A 240 2.20 9.79 -1.20
CA GLU A 240 2.50 8.54 -1.90
C GLU A 240 3.25 8.82 -3.20
N SER A 241 4.48 8.31 -3.30
CA SER A 241 5.35 8.53 -4.46
C SER A 241 5.12 7.53 -5.61
N THR A 242 4.44 6.42 -5.36
CA THR A 242 4.20 5.35 -6.33
C THR A 242 2.85 5.50 -7.01
N SER A 243 2.84 5.58 -8.34
CA SER A 243 1.61 5.56 -9.13
C SER A 243 1.24 4.14 -9.57
N LEU A 244 -0.05 3.91 -9.81
CA LEU A 244 -0.60 2.61 -10.22
C LEU A 244 0.01 2.14 -11.56
N GLY A 245 0.27 3.07 -12.48
CA GLY A 245 0.90 2.80 -13.76
C GLY A 245 2.30 2.22 -13.64
N ILE A 246 3.09 2.67 -12.66
CA ILE A 246 4.44 2.13 -12.42
C ILE A 246 4.35 0.68 -11.94
N VAL A 247 3.41 0.38 -11.03
CA VAL A 247 3.16 -1.00 -10.55
C VAL A 247 2.73 -1.92 -11.69
N LEU A 248 1.87 -1.44 -12.59
CA LEU A 248 1.44 -2.20 -13.78
C LEU A 248 2.60 -2.53 -14.71
N LEU A 249 3.53 -1.60 -14.92
CA LEU A 249 4.71 -1.81 -15.74
C LEU A 249 5.65 -2.86 -15.14
N ILE A 250 5.77 -2.91 -13.81
CA ILE A 250 6.60 -3.90 -13.13
C ILE A 250 5.95 -5.28 -13.19
N LEU A 251 4.63 -5.37 -13.02
CA LEU A 251 3.90 -6.65 -13.16
C LEU A 251 3.96 -7.23 -14.58
N LEU A 252 4.28 -6.41 -15.58
CA LEU A 252 4.45 -6.84 -16.96
C LEU A 252 5.85 -7.45 -17.22
N PHE A 253 6.84 -7.11 -16.39
CA PHE A 253 8.22 -7.60 -16.47
C PHE A 253 8.42 -8.89 -15.66
#